data_AF-A0A8T6XVZ8-F1
#
_entry.id   AF-A0A8T6XVZ8-F1
#
_cell.length_a   1.000
_cell.length_b   1.000
_cell.length_c   1.000
_cell.angle_alpha   90.00
_cell.angle_beta   90.00
_cell.angle_gamma   90.00
#
_symmetry.space_group_name_H-M   'P 1'
#
loop_
_entity.id
_entity.type
_entity.pdbx_description
1 polymer ?
#
loop_
_entity_poly.entity_id
_entity_poly.type
_entity_poly.pdbx_seq_one_letter_code
_entity_poly.pdbx_strand_id
1 'polypeptide(L)'
;MGLVTALAFAEHGHKVTCVDILPERVAQVSEGSAPFYEPGLEETLVRHIGEGKVDATTDTADAVRGTEVTFLCVGTPSSPDGTYDLGQLLSAAEDVG
;
A
#
# COMPACT_ATOMS: atom_id res chain seq x y z
N MET A 1 -3.03 1.29 7.35
CA MET A 1 -2.65 2.69 7.02
C MET A 1 -2.38 2.87 5.52
N GLY A 2 -1.45 2.12 4.90
CA GLY A 2 -1.03 2.35 3.50
C GLY A 2 -2.14 2.49 2.45
N LEU A 3 -3.08 1.53 2.37
CA LEU A 3 -4.14 1.54 1.35
C LEU A 3 -5.06 2.78 1.44
N VAL A 4 -5.46 3.18 2.65
CA VAL A 4 -6.31 4.37 2.84
C VAL A 4 -5.57 5.64 2.40
N THR A 5 -4.27 5.73 2.70
CA THR A 5 -3.42 6.84 2.25
C THR A 5 -3.27 6.86 0.73
N ALA A 6 -3.06 5.71 0.09
CA ALA A 6 -2.98 5.59 -1.36
C ALA A 6 -4.27 6.06 -2.04
N LEU A 7 -5.43 5.64 -1.52
CA LEU A 7 -6.72 6.09 -2.05
C LEU A 7 -6.96 7.59 -1.83
N ALA A 8 -6.52 8.14 -0.70
CA ALA A 8 -6.56 9.59 -0.51
C ALA A 8 -5.74 10.33 -1.59
N PHE A 9 -4.58 9.82 -1.99
CA PHE A 9 -3.83 10.40 -3.11
C PHE A 9 -4.53 10.20 -4.46
N ALA A 10 -5.17 9.05 -4.69
CA ALA A 10 -5.95 8.80 -5.91
C ALA A 10 -7.15 9.76 -6.06
N GLU A 11 -7.81 10.11 -4.95
CA GLU A 11 -8.87 11.12 -4.92
C GLU A 11 -8.37 12.51 -5.32
N HIS A 12 -7.13 12.85 -4.96
CA HIS A 12 -6.49 14.10 -5.36
C HIS A 12 -5.87 14.05 -6.77
N GLY A 13 -6.10 12.97 -7.52
CA GLY A 13 -5.73 12.85 -8.93
C GLY A 13 -4.36 12.21 -9.21
N HIS A 14 -3.69 11.70 -8.18
CA HIS A 14 -2.43 10.98 -8.37
C HIS A 14 -2.66 9.55 -8.83
N LYS A 15 -1.72 9.01 -9.61
CA LYS A 15 -1.62 7.56 -9.82
C LYS A 15 -0.84 6.95 -8.68
N VAL A 16 -1.32 5.84 -8.14
CA VAL A 16 -0.73 5.16 -7.00
C VAL A 16 -0.59 3.68 -7.26
N THR A 17 0.52 3.11 -6.80
CA THR A 17 0.77 1.67 -6.81
C THR A 17 0.92 1.21 -5.36
N CYS A 18 0.01 0.36 -4.91
CA CYS A 18 0.09 -0.28 -3.59
C CYS A 18 1.02 -1.49 -3.67
N VAL A 19 1.99 -1.56 -2.76
CA VAL A 19 2.93 -2.69 -2.67
C VAL A 19 2.72 -3.42 -1.35
N ASP A 20 2.59 -4.75 -1.40
CA ASP A 20 2.59 -5.64 -0.24
C ASP A 20 3.35 -6.92 -0.60
N ILE A 21 4.03 -7.53 0.37
CA ILE A 21 4.76 -8.79 0.19
C ILE A 21 3.83 -10.00 0.12
N LEU A 22 2.57 -9.83 0.54
CA LEU A 22 1.53 -10.86 0.58
C LEU A 22 0.75 -10.87 -0.74
N PRO A 23 0.96 -11.88 -1.63
CA PRO A 23 0.31 -11.93 -2.94
C PRO A 23 -1.22 -11.97 -2.85
N GLU A 24 -1.76 -12.56 -1.78
CA GLU A 24 -3.20 -12.62 -1.55
C GLU A 24 -3.81 -11.23 -1.29
N ARG A 25 -3.09 -10.33 -0.61
CA ARG A 25 -3.56 -8.96 -0.39
C ARG A 25 -3.49 -8.14 -1.67
N VAL A 26 -2.42 -8.33 -2.44
CA VAL A 26 -2.27 -7.71 -3.75
C VAL A 26 -3.40 -8.15 -4.68
N ALA A 27 -3.71 -9.45 -4.72
CA ALA A 27 -4.83 -9.97 -5.51
C ALA A 27 -6.17 -9.38 -5.07
N GLN A 28 -6.46 -9.35 -3.76
CA GLN A 28 -7.67 -8.73 -3.22
C GLN A 28 -7.80 -7.27 -3.67
N VAL A 29 -6.75 -6.47 -3.50
CA VAL A 29 -6.77 -5.06 -3.89
C VAL A 29 -6.97 -4.93 -5.40
N SER A 30 -6.27 -5.70 -6.23
CA SER A 30 -6.42 -5.68 -7.68
C SER A 30 -7.82 -6.09 -8.16
N GLU A 31 -8.52 -6.94 -7.41
CA GLU A 31 -9.91 -7.33 -7.67
C GLU A 31 -10.93 -6.31 -7.12
N GLY A 32 -10.46 -5.24 -6.48
CA GLY A 32 -11.30 -4.21 -5.88
C GLY A 32 -11.89 -4.60 -4.53
N SER A 33 -11.34 -5.62 -3.85
CA SER A 33 -11.76 -6.03 -2.51
C SER A 33 -10.81 -5.49 -1.43
N ALA A 34 -11.36 -4.97 -0.34
CA ALA A 34 -10.56 -4.41 0.74
C ALA A 34 -10.03 -5.52 1.69
N PRO A 35 -8.72 -5.57 2.01
CA PRO A 35 -8.14 -6.58 2.89
C PRO A 35 -8.49 -6.38 4.39
N PHE A 36 -9.20 -5.30 4.73
CA PHE A 36 -9.70 -5.00 6.06
C PHE A 36 -10.96 -4.14 5.97
N TYR A 37 -11.74 -4.09 7.05
CA TYR A 37 -12.96 -3.30 7.12
C TYR A 37 -12.67 -1.84 7.45
N GLU A 38 -13.12 -0.94 6.58
CA GLU A 38 -13.21 0.51 6.80
C GLU A 38 -14.42 1.03 6.00
N PRO A 39 -15.32 1.85 6.57
CA PRO A 39 -16.49 2.35 5.86
C PRO A 39 -16.14 3.08 4.54
N GLY A 40 -16.73 2.63 3.43
CA GLY A 40 -16.57 3.26 2.11
C GLY A 40 -15.27 2.91 1.36
N LEU A 41 -14.39 2.09 1.97
CA LEU A 41 -13.09 1.75 1.39
C LEU A 41 -13.21 0.97 0.07
N GLU A 42 -14.03 -0.08 0.05
CA GLU A 42 -14.19 -0.96 -1.11
C GLU A 42 -14.80 -0.22 -2.32
N GLU A 43 -15.82 0.61 -2.08
CA GLU A 43 -16.44 1.45 -3.12
C GLU A 43 -15.42 2.42 -3.73
N THR A 44 -14.61 3.07 -2.89
CA THR A 44 -13.56 4.00 -3.31
C THR A 44 -12.47 3.28 -4.11
N LEU A 45 -12.07 2.10 -3.65
CA LEU A 45 -11.07 1.26 -4.32
C LEU A 45 -11.54 0.82 -5.71
N VAL A 46 -12.72 0.23 -5.81
CA VAL A 46 -13.31 -0.23 -7.09
C VAL A 46 -13.38 0.91 -8.10
N ARG A 47 -13.82 2.10 -7.67
CA ARG A 47 -13.89 3.27 -8.55
C ARG A 47 -12.51 3.65 -9.09
N HIS A 48 -11.51 3.78 -8.24
CA HIS A 48 -10.18 4.24 -8.68
C HIS A 48 -9.39 3.20 -9.48
N ILE A 49 -9.64 1.90 -9.26
CA ILE A 49 -9.15 0.84 -10.15
C ILE A 49 -9.82 0.98 -11.53
N GLY A 50 -11.14 1.19 -11.58
CA GLY A 50 -11.87 1.42 -12.83
C GLY A 50 -11.41 2.68 -13.59
N GLU A 51 -10.91 3.69 -12.86
CA GLU A 51 -10.29 4.90 -13.42
C GLU A 51 -8.82 4.71 -13.86
N GLY A 52 -8.21 3.55 -13.57
CA GLY A 52 -6.79 3.29 -13.83
C GLY A 52 -5.84 4.16 -13.00
N LYS A 53 -6.27 4.57 -11.80
CA LYS A 53 -5.47 5.38 -10.87
C LYS A 53 -4.80 4.56 -9.77
N VAL A 54 -5.33 3.37 -9.46
CA VAL A 54 -4.83 2.50 -8.40
C VAL A 54 -4.45 1.16 -9.03
N ASP A 55 -3.20 0.76 -8.80
CA ASP A 55 -2.69 -0.57 -9.11
C ASP A 55 -2.13 -1.21 -7.82
N ALA A 56 -1.98 -2.54 -7.81
CA ALA A 56 -1.30 -3.25 -6.73
C ALA A 56 -0.30 -4.27 -7.28
N THR A 57 0.84 -4.44 -6.60
CA THR A 57 1.90 -5.36 -7.01
C THR A 57 2.69 -5.90 -5.82
N THR A 58 3.39 -7.01 -6.02
CA THR A 58 4.42 -7.51 -5.09
C THR A 58 5.83 -7.09 -5.51
N ASP A 59 5.99 -6.46 -6.69
CA ASP A 59 7.28 -6.03 -7.21
C ASP A 59 7.61 -4.59 -6.76
N THR A 60 8.32 -4.49 -5.63
CA THR A 60 8.77 -3.20 -5.08
C THR A 60 9.70 -2.46 -6.04
N ALA A 61 10.60 -3.18 -6.72
CA ALA A 61 11.62 -2.54 -7.55
C ALA A 61 11.01 -1.89 -8.81
N ASP A 62 10.02 -2.53 -9.42
CA ASP A 62 9.25 -1.94 -10.52
C ASP A 62 8.43 -0.74 -10.04
N ALA A 63 7.71 -0.87 -8.92
CA ALA A 63 6.91 0.22 -8.36
C ALA A 63 7.74 1.47 -8.03
N VAL A 64 8.94 1.29 -7.44
CA VAL A 64 9.86 2.40 -7.12
C VAL A 64 10.36 3.07 -8.39
N ARG A 65 10.76 2.30 -9.43
CA ARG A 65 11.19 2.88 -10.72
C ARG A 65 10.08 3.63 -11.45
N GLY A 66 8.83 3.21 -11.24
CA GLY A 66 7.64 3.80 -11.87
C GLY A 66 7.05 5.01 -11.13
N THR A 67 7.60 5.41 -9.98
CA THR A 67 7.02 6.47 -9.13
C THR A 67 8.04 7.55 -8.75
N GLU A 68 7.54 8.76 -8.47
CA GLU A 68 8.37 9.90 -8.03
C GLU A 68 8.55 9.94 -6.51
N VAL A 69 7.62 9.34 -5.75
CA VAL A 69 7.60 9.35 -4.28
C VAL A 69 7.13 7.99 -3.77
N THR A 70 7.86 7.44 -2.80
CA THR A 70 7.50 6.19 -2.10
C THR A 70 7.21 6.47 -0.64
N PHE A 71 6.06 5.99 -0.15
CA PHE A 71 5.68 6.08 1.26
C PHE A 71 5.82 4.70 1.92
N LEU A 72 6.66 4.61 2.96
CA LEU A 72 6.77 3.40 3.77
C LEU A 72 5.65 3.37 4.81
N CYS A 73 4.63 2.55 4.56
CA CYS A 73 3.45 2.41 5.44
C CYS A 73 3.36 1.02 6.10
N VAL A 74 4.50 0.43 6.40
CA VAL A 74 4.63 -0.91 7.03
C VAL A 74 4.43 -0.87 8.54
N GLY A 75 4.31 -2.05 9.16
CA GLY A 75 4.08 -2.19 10.58
C GLY A 75 5.34 -1.89 11.41
N THR A 76 5.13 -1.23 12.54
CA THR A 76 6.15 -1.03 13.59
C THR A 76 5.56 -1.47 14.94
N PRO A 77 5.33 -2.78 15.14
CA PRO A 77 4.65 -3.25 16.34
C PRO A 77 5.47 -2.90 17.60
N SER A 78 4.78 -2.53 18.67
CA SER A 78 5.39 -2.25 19.96
C SER A 78 5.74 -3.54 20.70
N SER A 79 6.92 -3.56 21.31
CA SER A 79 7.39 -4.62 22.20
C SER A 79 6.88 -4.42 23.63
N PRO A 80 6.83 -5.48 24.47
CA PRO A 80 6.39 -5.38 25.86
C PRO A 80 7.22 -4.42 26.73
N ASP A 81 8.46 -4.15 26.35
CA ASP A 81 9.37 -3.22 27.02
C ASP A 81 9.23 -1.75 26.54
N GLY A 82 8.27 -1.48 25.65
CA GLY A 82 8.01 -0.15 25.11
C GLY A 82 8.88 0.24 23.91
N THR A 83 9.76 -0.64 23.44
CA THR A 83 10.49 -0.44 22.18
C THR A 83 9.60 -0.75 20.97
N TYR A 84 10.08 -0.43 19.76
CA TYR A 84 9.39 -0.75 18.50
C TYR A 84 10.24 -1.69 17.67
N ASP A 85 9.60 -2.71 17.09
CA ASP A 85 10.23 -3.52 16.05
C ASP A 85 10.22 -2.74 14.73
N LEU A 86 11.41 -2.39 14.26
CA LEU A 86 11.63 -1.66 13.02
C LEU A 86 12.00 -2.58 11.84
N GLY A 87 12.00 -3.90 12.03
CA GLY A 87 12.48 -4.85 11.02
C GLY A 87 11.77 -4.71 9.67
N GLN A 88 10.44 -4.56 9.68
CA GLN A 88 9.67 -4.34 8.44
C GLN A 88 10.02 -3.01 7.77
N LEU A 89 10.22 -1.95 8.56
CA LEU A 89 10.58 -0.63 8.04
C LEU A 89 11.95 -0.63 7.40
N LEU A 90 12.94 -1.25 8.05
CA LEU A 90 14.30 -1.36 7.54
C LEU A 90 14.35 -2.22 6.28
N SER A 91 13.68 -3.37 6.27
CA SER A 91 13.58 -4.22 5.07
C SER A 91 12.94 -3.47 3.90
N ALA A 92 11.84 -2.74 4.12
CA ALA A 92 11.21 -1.97 3.07
C ALA A 92 12.09 -0.80 2.58
N ALA A 93 12.87 -0.18 3.47
CA ALA A 93 13.83 0.84 3.07
C ALA A 93 14.96 0.26 2.20
N GLU A 94 15.46 -0.94 2.52
CA GLU A 94 16.45 -1.65 1.70
C GLU A 94 15.91 -2.01 0.31
N ASP A 95 14.65 -2.45 0.23
CA ASP A 95 14.00 -2.78 -1.05
C ASP A 95 13.79 -1.55 -1.95
N VAL A 96 13.61 -0.36 -1.34
CA VAL A 96 13.47 0.91 -2.06
C VAL A 96 14.81 1.42 -2.60
N GLY A 97 15.91 1.21 -1.87
CA GLY A 97 17.27 1.58 -2.27
C GLY A 97 17.81 2.82 -1.60
#